data_AF-A0A444ZZX3-F1
#
_entry.id   AF-A0A444ZZX3-F1
#
_cell.length_a   1.000
_cell.length_b   1.000
_cell.length_c   1.000
_cell.angle_alpha   90.00
_cell.angle_beta   90.00
_cell.angle_gamma   90.00
#
_symmetry.space_group_name_H-M   'P 1'
#
loop_
_entity.id
_entity.type
_entity.pdbx_description
1 polymer ?
#
loop_
_entity_poly.entity_id
_entity_poly.type
_entity_poly.pdbx_seq_one_letter_code
_entity_poly.pdbx_strand_id
1 'polypeptide(L)' 'MDPQAEPVNYICGDYGIKNTLEHSNVIQCRECGYCILYKKCTRRSKHPLFITC' A
#
# COMPACT_ATOMS: atom_id res chain seq x y z
N MET A 1 25.98 3.99 5.45
CA MET A 1 24.79 4.86 5.46
C MET A 1 23.60 3.96 5.24
N ASP A 2 22.71 3.87 6.23
CA ASP A 2 21.50 3.05 6.16
C ASP A 2 20.50 3.70 5.17
N PRO A 3 19.97 2.97 4.17
CA PRO A 3 19.01 3.53 3.23
C PRO A 3 17.72 3.87 3.98
N GLN A 4 17.42 5.17 4.08
CA GLN A 4 16.16 5.67 4.62
C GLN A 4 15.01 5.05 3.83
N ALA A 5 14.27 4.13 4.47
CA ALA A 5 13.17 3.42 3.83
C ALA A 5 12.08 4.40 3.40
N GLU A 6 11.81 4.48 2.09
CA GLU A 6 10.80 5.40 1.57
C GLU A 6 9.39 5.04 2.07
N PRO A 7 8.54 6.05 2.33
CA PRO A 7 7.15 5.83 2.75
C PRO A 7 6.36 4.98 1.76
N VAL A 8 5.67 3.95 2.26
CA VAL A 8 4.88 3.04 1.43
C VAL A 8 3.41 3.44 1.47
N ASN A 9 2.79 3.52 0.29
CA ASN A 9 1.38 3.84 0.14
C ASN A 9 0.52 2.58 0.15
N TYR A 10 -0.33 2.46 1.16
CA TYR A 10 -1.33 1.41 1.31
C TYR A 10 -2.74 1.95 1.05
N ILE A 11 -3.69 1.06 0.82
CA ILE A 11 -5.10 1.35 0.52
C ILE A 11 -5.95 0.60 1.53
N CYS A 12 -6.90 1.29 2.18
CA CYS A 12 -7.85 0.65 3.08
C CYS A 12 -8.87 -0.21 2.29
N GLY A 13 -9.26 -1.37 2.85
CA GLY A 13 -10.24 -2.27 2.25
C GLY A 13 -11.66 -1.72 2.14
N ASP A 14 -12.16 -1.05 3.18
CA ASP A 14 -13.55 -0.57 3.23
C ASP A 14 -13.74 0.77 2.52
N TYR A 15 -12.84 1.72 2.78
CA TYR A 15 -12.99 3.09 2.27
C TYR A 15 -12.22 3.36 0.98
N GLY A 16 -11.29 2.48 0.59
CA GLY A 16 -10.43 2.69 -0.58
C GLY A 16 -9.44 3.85 -0.44
N ILE A 17 -9.27 4.40 0.77
CA ILE A 17 -8.46 5.58 1.03
C ILE A 17 -6.98 5.21 1.13
N LYS A 18 -6.12 6.07 0.58
CA LYS A 18 -4.67 5.89 0.63
C LYS A 18 -4.11 6.30 1.98
N ASN A 19 -3.38 5.40 2.61
CA ASN A 19 -2.65 5.63 3.84
C ASN A 19 -1.15 5.57 3.53
N THR A 20 -0.45 6.69 3.72
CA THR A 20 1.01 6.75 3.63
C THR A 20 1.58 6.37 5.00
N LEU A 21 2.22 5.21 5.08
CA LEU A 21 2.77 4.68 6.33
C LEU A 21 4.30 4.63 6.22
N GLU A 22 4.95 5.11 7.27
CA GLU A 22 6.38 4.95 7.50
C GLU A 22 6.67 3.51 7.97
N HIS A 23 7.87 3.00 7.70
CA HIS A 23 8.23 1.61 8.00
C HIS A 23 8.11 1.22 9.49
N SER A 24 8.37 2.17 10.40
CA SER A 24 8.41 1.92 11.84
C SER A 24 7.06 2.20 12.55
N ASN A 25 6.04 2.66 11.83
CA ASN A 25 4.74 2.98 12.42
C ASN A 25 3.80 1.76 12.43
N VAL A 26 2.86 1.75 13.38
CA VAL A 26 1.82 0.72 13.44
C VAL A 26 0.96 0.79 12.17
N ILE A 27 0.72 -0.38 11.56
CA ILE A 27 -0.09 -0.49 10.34
C ILE A 27 -1.56 -0.40 10.74
N GLN A 28 -2.13 0.80 10.65
CA GLN A 28 -3.51 1.08 11.01
C GLN A 28 -4.11 2.16 10.09
N CYS A 29 -5.36 1.96 9.66
CA CYS A 29 -6.14 2.98 8.97
C CYS A 29 -6.53 4.12 9.93
N ARG A 30 -6.28 5.38 9.56
CA ARG A 30 -6.59 6.55 10.41
C ARG A 30 -8.09 6.83 10.57
N GLU A 31 -8.92 6.43 9.62
CA GLU A 31 -10.37 6.66 9.65
C GLU A 31 -11.17 5.47 10.20
N CYS A 32 -10.66 4.26 9.98
CA CYS A 32 -11.35 3.02 10.26
C CYS A 32 -10.92 2.36 11.57
N GLY A 33 -9.67 2.58 11.98
CA GLY A 33 -9.03 1.84 13.07
C GLY A 33 -8.64 0.39 12.73
N TYR A 34 -9.05 -0.15 11.59
CA TYR A 34 -8.65 -1.49 11.13
C TYR A 34 -7.17 -1.56 10.72
N CYS A 35 -6.54 -2.70 11.00
CA CYS A 35 -5.14 -2.99 10.66
C CYS A 35 -4.98 -3.72 9.31
N ILE A 36 -6.06 -3.87 8.54
CA ILE A 36 -6.07 -4.57 7.25
C ILE A 36 -5.97 -3.52 6.15
N LEU A 37 -4.80 -3.42 5.51
CA LEU A 37 -4.58 -2.56 4.35
C LEU A 37 -3.96 -3.34 3.18
N TYR A 38 -4.33 -2.96 1.96
CA TYR A 38 -3.83 -3.53 0.72
C TYR A 38 -2.73 -2.65 0.13
N LYS A 39 -1.68 -3.27 -0.45
CA LYS A 39 -0.67 -2.51 -1.19
C LYS A 39 -1.17 -2.17 -2.58
N LYS A 40 -0.89 -0.95 -3.06
CA LYS A 40 -1.25 -0.56 -4.43
C LYS A 40 -0.57 -1.48 -5.46
N CYS A 41 -1.36 -1.97 -6.41
CA CYS A 41 -0.85 -2.76 -7.54
C CYS A 41 0.14 -1.94 -8.39
N THR A 42 1.27 -2.53 -8.75
CA THR A 42 2.28 -1.88 -9.60
C THR A 42 1.96 -2.09 -11.08
N ARG A 43 2.16 -1.07 -11.92
CA ARG A 43 2.04 -1.18 -13.39
C ARG A 43 3.14 -2.04 -14.04
N ARG A 44 4.09 -2.57 -13.27
CA ARG A 44 5.10 -3.49 -13.78
C ARG A 44 4.41 -4.81 -14.09
N SER A 45 4.20 -5.08 -15.38
CA SER A 45 3.69 -6.33 -15.93
C SER A 45 4.58 -7.48 -15.45
N LYS A 46 4.20 -8.16 -14.36
CA LYS A 46 4.94 -9.33 -13.89
C LYS A 46 4.71 -10.57 -14.77
N HIS A 47 3.89 -10.45 -15.80
CA HIS A 47 3.77 -11.40 -16.90
C HIS A 47 3.11 -10.70 -18.10
N PRO A 48 3.48 -10.99 -19.36
CA PRO A 48 2.88 -10.38 -20.55
C PRO A 48 1.42 -10.79 -20.83
N LEU A 49 0.79 -11.64 -20.00
CA LEU A 49 -0.52 -12.25 -20.28
C LEU A 49 -1.74 -11.57 -19.62
N PHE A 50 -1.57 -10.48 -18.87
CA PHE A 50 -2.69 -9.82 -18.16
C PHE A 50 -2.97 -8.38 -18.63
N ILE A 51 -2.70 -8.05 -19.91
CA ILE A 51 -2.87 -6.68 -20.45
C ILE A 51 -4.19 -6.49 -21.22
N THR A 52 -5.00 -7.53 -21.39
CA THR A 52 -6.36 -7.39 -21.96
C THR A 52 -7.40 -7.55 -20.87
N CYS A 53 -7.74 -6.46 -20.19
CA CYS A 53 -9.08 -6.20 -19.70
C CYS A 53 -9.29 -4.70 -19.53
#